data_AF-A0A0M7BGM8-F1
#
_entry.id   AF-A0A0M7BGM8-F1
#
_cell.length_a   1.000
_cell.length_b   1.000
_cell.length_c   1.000
_cell.angle_alpha   90.00
_cell.angle_beta   90.00
_cell.angle_gamma   90.00
#
_symmetry.space_group_name_H-M   'P 1'
#
loop_
_entity.id
_entity.type
_entity.pdbx_description
1 polymer ?
#
loop_
_entity_poly.entity_id
_entity_poly.type
_entity_poly.pdbx_seq_one_letter_code
_entity_poly.pdbx_strand_id
1 'polypeptide(L)'
;MSRNDLALIIATASLGFLVVMLLRSPQRERHRSNATDSMEEAKARQVRNAGPGSMANPPREWSMVDEESDESFPASDVPGNY
;
A
#
# COMPACT_ATOMS: atom_id res chain seq x y z
N MET A 1 34.80 21.88 -39.77
CA MET A 1 34.77 20.93 -38.65
C MET A 1 35.83 19.88 -38.90
N SER A 2 36.96 19.94 -38.20
CA SER A 2 38.05 18.98 -38.38
C SER A 2 37.64 17.62 -37.81
N ARG A 3 38.21 16.52 -38.32
CA ARG A 3 37.97 15.16 -37.78
C ARG A 3 38.31 15.06 -36.29
N ASN A 4 39.19 15.92 -35.80
CA ASN A 4 39.63 15.98 -34.41
C ASN A 4 38.62 16.72 -33.52
N ASP A 5 37.90 17.71 -34.07
CA ASP A 5 36.85 18.45 -33.35
C ASP A 5 35.68 17.53 -33.02
N LEU A 6 35.30 16.65 -33.95
CA LEU A 6 34.28 15.62 -33.74
C LEU A 6 34.72 14.57 -32.71
N ALA A 7 35.97 14.12 -32.78
CA ALA A 7 36.52 13.15 -31.83
C ALA A 7 36.53 13.71 -30.40
N LEU A 8 36.83 15.00 -30.23
CA LEU A 8 36.86 15.68 -28.93
C LEU A 8 35.45 15.84 -28.33
N ILE A 9 34.45 16.14 -29.16
CA ILE A 9 33.04 16.21 -28.71
C ILE A 9 32.54 14.82 -28.29
N ILE A 10 32.85 13.78 -29.06
CA ILE A 10 32.45 12.40 -28.72
C ILE A 10 33.15 11.93 -27.44
N ALA A 11 34.44 12.25 -27.27
CA ALA A 11 35.21 11.89 -26.08
C ALA A 11 34.68 12.56 -24.80
N THR A 12 34.29 13.84 -24.89
CA THR A 12 33.75 14.58 -23.73
C THR A 12 32.33 14.16 -23.39
N ALA A 13 31.48 13.91 -24.39
CA ALA A 13 30.12 13.40 -24.18
C ALA A 13 30.12 12.01 -23.53
N SER A 14 31.00 11.10 -23.98
CA SER A 14 31.12 9.76 -23.41
C SER A 14 31.70 9.75 -21.99
N LEU A 15 32.68 10.60 -21.70
CA LEU A 15 33.24 10.74 -20.35
C LEU A 15 32.21 11.27 -19.35
N GLY A 16 31.43 12.28 -19.73
CA GLY A 16 30.34 12.80 -18.89
C GLY A 16 29.25 11.77 -18.63
N PHE A 17 28.84 11.01 -19.66
CA PHE A 17 27.85 9.94 -19.53
C PHE A 17 28.31 8.83 -18.58
N LEU A 18 29.58 8.43 -18.67
CA LEU A 18 30.15 7.41 -17.78
C LEU A 18 30.14 7.86 -16.31
N VAL A 19 30.50 9.13 -16.04
CA VAL A 19 30.47 9.69 -14.68
C VAL A 19 29.04 9.71 -14.12
N VAL A 20 28.06 10.15 -14.91
CA VAL A 20 26.65 10.12 -14.49
C VAL A 20 26.16 8.70 -14.26
N MET A 21 26.54 7.75 -15.13
CA MET A 21 26.18 6.34 -14.98
C MET A 21 26.79 5.72 -13.71
N LEU A 22 28.02 6.09 -13.35
CA LEU A 22 28.68 5.61 -12.14
C LEU A 22 28.13 6.25 -10.86
N LEU A 23 27.74 7.54 -10.92
CA LEU A 23 27.14 8.23 -9.78
C LEU A 23 25.66 7.89 -9.59
N ARG A 24 24.97 7.41 -10.63
CA ARG A 24 23.59 6.98 -10.54
C ARG A 24 23.54 5.59 -9.89
N SER A 25 23.57 5.57 -8.56
CA SER A 25 23.37 4.37 -7.76
C SER A 25 22.13 3.61 -8.25
N PRO A 26 22.20 2.28 -8.41
CA PRO A 26 21.04 1.50 -8.80
C PRO A 26 19.95 1.73 -7.75
N GLN A 27 18.82 2.29 -8.17
CA GLN A 27 17.59 2.26 -7.40
C GLN A 27 17.29 0.77 -7.23
N ARG A 28 17.74 0.20 -6.10
CA ARG A 28 17.35 -1.13 -5.68
C ARG A 28 15.84 -1.08 -5.60
N GLU A 29 15.19 -1.77 -6.53
CA GLU A 29 13.76 -2.04 -6.48
C GLU A 29 13.46 -2.68 -5.13
N ARG A 30 13.10 -1.83 -4.16
CA ARG A 30 12.53 -2.25 -2.88
C ARG A 30 11.05 -2.54 -3.15
N HIS A 31 10.78 -3.55 -3.94
CA HIS A 31 9.43 -4.04 -4.21
C HIS A 31 9.41 -5.57 -4.08
N ARG A 32 9.77 -6.08 -2.89
CA ARG A 32 9.61 -7.52 -2.61
C ARG A 32 9.06 -7.88 -1.23
N SER A 33 8.57 -6.93 -0.44
CA SER A 33 7.88 -7.22 0.84
C SER A 33 6.38 -6.89 0.82
N ASN A 34 5.90 -6.09 -0.14
CA ASN A 34 4.52 -5.59 -0.05
C ASN A 34 3.46 -6.63 -0.42
N ALA A 35 3.77 -7.78 -1.03
CA ALA A 35 2.74 -8.72 -1.47
C ALA A 35 2.17 -9.54 -0.31
N THR A 36 3.00 -9.90 0.67
CA THR A 36 2.58 -10.59 1.88
C THR A 36 2.01 -9.61 2.89
N ASP A 37 2.65 -8.46 3.07
CA ASP A 37 2.20 -7.43 4.01
C ASP A 37 0.87 -6.81 3.55
N SER A 38 0.68 -6.56 2.25
CA SER A 38 -0.60 -6.03 1.75
C SER A 38 -1.73 -7.07 1.77
N MET A 39 -1.43 -8.37 1.62
CA MET A 39 -2.42 -9.43 1.77
C MET A 39 -2.82 -9.64 3.22
N GLU A 40 -1.86 -9.59 4.15
CA GLU A 40 -2.14 -9.63 5.59
C GLU A 40 -2.93 -8.39 6.03
N GLU A 41 -2.54 -7.20 5.57
CA GLU A 41 -3.24 -5.95 5.86
C GLU A 41 -4.63 -5.90 5.23
N ALA A 42 -4.81 -6.41 4.01
CA ALA A 42 -6.12 -6.54 3.36
C ALA A 42 -7.01 -7.55 4.09
N LYS A 43 -6.45 -8.67 4.57
CA LYS A 43 -7.16 -9.66 5.38
C LYS A 43 -7.52 -9.12 6.76
N ALA A 44 -6.67 -8.28 7.35
CA ALA A 44 -6.93 -7.60 8.63
C ALA A 44 -7.98 -6.48 8.50
N ARG A 45 -8.04 -5.80 7.33
CA ARG A 45 -9.04 -4.78 7.00
C ARG A 45 -10.38 -5.34 6.52
N GLN A 46 -10.47 -6.64 6.25
CA GLN A 46 -11.73 -7.25 5.86
C GLN A 46 -12.66 -7.35 7.08
N VAL A 47 -13.41 -6.27 7.31
CA VAL A 47 -14.51 -6.27 8.28
C VAL A 47 -15.53 -7.30 7.78
N ARG A 48 -15.69 -8.39 8.54
CA ARG A 48 -16.72 -9.40 8.26
C ARG A 48 -18.09 -8.83 8.66
N ASN A 49 -19.12 -9.18 7.89
CA ASN A 49 -20.49 -8.85 8.26
C ASN A 49 -20.79 -9.38 9.68
N ALA A 50 -21.43 -8.55 10.49
CA ALA A 50 -21.99 -8.95 11.77
C ALA A 50 -23.24 -9.84 11.54
N GLY A 51 -23.70 -10.50 12.60
CA GLY A 51 -24.91 -11.33 12.57
C GLY A 51 -24.69 -12.84 12.41
N PRO A 52 -25.70 -13.65 12.76
CA PRO A 52 -25.59 -15.10 12.95
C PRO A 52 -25.21 -15.85 11.67
N GLY A 53 -25.67 -15.39 10.51
CA GLY A 53 -25.34 -16.01 9.21
C GLY A 53 -23.87 -15.88 8.80
N SER A 54 -23.12 -14.95 9.44
CA SER A 54 -21.70 -14.70 9.18
C SER A 54 -20.80 -15.20 10.31
N MET A 55 -21.36 -15.88 11.33
CA MET A 55 -20.62 -16.49 12.44
C MET A 55 -20.20 -17.92 12.09
N ALA A 56 -18.97 -18.30 12.46
CA ALA A 56 -18.51 -19.68 12.30
C ALA A 56 -19.29 -20.68 13.17
N ASN A 57 -19.79 -20.23 14.33
CA ASN A 57 -20.62 -21.00 15.25
C ASN A 57 -21.77 -20.11 15.74
N PRO A 58 -22.90 -20.04 15.00
CA PRO A 58 -24.04 -19.23 15.44
C PRO A 58 -24.72 -19.84 16.67
N PRO A 59 -25.32 -19.01 17.54
CA PRO A 59 -26.16 -19.50 18.62
C PRO A 59 -27.45 -20.14 18.08
N ARG A 60 -28.06 -21.03 18.88
CA ARG A 60 -29.29 -21.75 18.48
C ARG A 60 -30.50 -20.84 18.38
N GLU A 61 -30.54 -19.82 19.22
CA GLU A 61 -31.57 -18.81 19.27
C GLU A 61 -30.88 -17.45 19.11
N TRP A 62 -31.41 -16.62 18.22
CA TRP A 62 -30.98 -15.25 17.97
C TRP A 62 -32.23 -14.38 18.02
N SER A 63 -32.34 -13.52 19.02
CA SER A 63 -33.53 -12.71 19.24
C SER A 63 -33.40 -11.35 18.54
N MET A 64 -34.52 -10.67 18.32
CA MET A 64 -34.52 -9.31 17.77
C MET A 64 -33.76 -8.32 18.66
N VAL A 65 -33.71 -8.59 19.97
CA VAL A 65 -32.93 -7.78 20.93
C VAL A 65 -31.43 -7.94 20.69
N ASP A 66 -30.97 -9.15 20.30
CA ASP A 66 -29.57 -9.40 19.97
C ASP A 66 -29.16 -8.67 18.68
N GLU A 67 -30.03 -8.65 17.66
CA GLU A 67 -29.81 -7.90 16.41
C GLU A 67 -29.79 -6.37 16.66
N GLU A 68 -30.77 -5.84 17.38
CA GLU A 68 -30.87 -4.41 17.68
C GLU A 68 -29.68 -3.94 18.53
N SER A 69 -29.19 -4.77 19.45
CA SER A 69 -27.99 -4.49 20.23
C SER A 69 -26.73 -4.38 19.35
N ASP A 70 -26.59 -5.24 18.33
CA ASP A 70 -25.47 -5.20 17.38
C ASP A 70 -25.54 -3.96 16.45
N GLU A 71 -26.75 -3.49 16.11
CA GLU A 71 -26.96 -2.30 15.25
C GLU A 71 -26.95 -0.96 16.01
N SER A 72 -27.08 -0.98 17.35
CA SER A 72 -27.31 0.22 18.18
C SER A 72 -26.09 1.14 18.39
N PHE A 73 -24.92 0.80 17.85
CA PHE A 73 -23.70 1.59 18.06
C PHE A 73 -23.31 2.41 16.82
N PRO A 74 -23.50 3.73 16.80
CA PRO A 74 -22.58 4.57 16.05
C PRO A 74 -21.19 4.47 16.69
N ALA A 75 -20.16 4.34 15.87
CA ALA A 75 -18.78 4.56 16.29
C ALA A 75 -18.61 6.03 16.68
N SER A 76 -18.94 6.38 17.92
CA SER A 76 -18.49 7.61 18.58
C SER A 76 -18.67 8.89 17.73
N ASP A 77 -19.90 9.32 17.46
CA ASP A 77 -20.11 10.75 17.19
C ASP A 77 -19.93 11.49 18.53
N VAL A 78 -18.68 11.83 18.84
CA VAL A 78 -18.35 12.73 19.95
C VAL A 78 -19.18 14.01 19.75
N PRO A 79 -19.82 14.57 20.79
CA PRO A 79 -20.56 15.81 20.64
C PRO A 79 -19.58 16.92 20.22
N GLY A 80 -19.60 17.25 18.92
CA GLY A 80 -18.88 18.37 18.35
C GLY A 80 -19.59 19.67 18.71
N ASN A 81 -19.47 20.09 19.98
CA ASN A 81 -19.83 21.43 20.40
C ASN A 81 -18.85 21.93 21.46
N TYR A 82 -17.70 22.45 21.00
CA TYR A 82 -16.82 23.41 21.68
C TYR A 82 -16.13 24.28 20.63
#